data_AF-L7WWD5-F1
#
_entry.id   AF-L7WWD5-F1
#
_cell.length_a   1.000
_cell.length_b   1.000
_cell.length_c   1.000
_cell.angle_alpha   90.00
_cell.angle_beta   90.00
_cell.angle_gamma   90.00
#
_symmetry.space_group_name_H-M   'P 1'
#
loop_
_entity.id
_entity.type
_entity.pdbx_description
1 polymer ?
#
loop_
_entity_poly.entity_id
_entity_poly.type
_entity_poly.pdbx_seq_one_letter_code
_entity_poly.pdbx_strand_id
1 'polypeptide(L)'
;MAEKYGISEGHFKLIQAQAARRADLRREFLKQRTNPWKNASEAGYVFDEAHQRYISMKVTQFDHFKPNRRTSIFGVCTVVIPMLIYGYIIKTDRDNREAKIRNGELLYKDRLFKLC
;
A
#
# COMPACT_ATOMS: atom_id res chain seq x y z
N MET A 1 3.02 27.05 33.89
CA MET A 1 3.38 25.62 33.74
C MET A 1 4.04 25.35 32.39
N ALA A 2 3.47 25.81 31.27
CA ALA A 2 4.02 25.60 29.92
C ALA A 2 5.39 26.25 29.69
N GLU A 3 5.58 27.49 30.16
CA GLU A 3 6.84 28.23 30.03
C GLU A 3 8.03 27.54 30.72
N LYS A 4 7.78 26.76 31.80
CA LYS A 4 8.80 25.99 32.52
C LYS A 4 9.47 24.92 31.63
N TYR A 5 8.82 24.51 30.56
CA TYR A 5 9.32 23.52 29.60
C TYR A 5 9.70 24.14 28.26
N GLY A 6 9.71 25.47 28.14
CA GLY A 6 9.97 26.17 26.88
C GLY A 6 8.88 25.98 25.82
N ILE A 7 7.66 25.61 26.24
CA ILE A 7 6.53 25.33 25.33
C ILE A 7 5.55 26.51 25.38
N SER A 8 5.11 26.99 24.22
CA SER A 8 4.04 27.98 24.13
C SER A 8 2.73 27.43 24.73
N GLU A 9 1.96 28.30 25.40
CA GLU A 9 0.72 27.89 26.07
C GLU A 9 -0.29 27.20 25.14
N GLY A 10 -0.33 27.61 23.86
CA GLY A 10 -1.19 26.98 22.86
C GLY A 10 -0.82 25.52 22.61
N HIS A 11 0.47 25.23 22.45
CA HIS A 11 0.96 23.86 22.28
C HIS A 11 0.71 23.01 23.53
N PHE A 12 0.86 23.60 24.72
CA PHE A 12 0.57 22.90 25.97
C PHE A 12 -0.90 22.46 26.06
N LYS A 13 -1.85 23.34 25.72
CA LYS A 13 -3.28 23.01 25.68
C LYS A 13 -3.59 21.90 24.67
N LEU A 14 -2.95 21.92 23.50
CA LEU A 14 -3.10 20.86 22.50
C LEU A 14 -2.60 19.50 23.00
N ILE A 15 -1.43 19.47 23.63
CA ILE A 15 -0.87 18.23 24.21
C ILE A 15 -1.78 17.69 25.31
N GLN A 16 -2.30 18.57 26.16
CA GLN A 16 -3.23 18.20 27.22
C GLN A 16 -4.52 17.58 26.65
N ALA A 17 -5.10 18.19 25.61
CA ALA A 17 -6.29 17.65 24.95
C ALA A 17 -6.03 16.29 24.28
N GLN A 18 -4.86 16.10 23.65
CA GLN A 18 -4.46 14.81 23.07
C GLN A 18 -4.26 13.73 24.14
N ALA A 19 -3.63 14.09 25.27
CA ALA A 19 -3.42 13.18 26.39
C ALA A 19 -4.76 12.75 27.02
N ALA A 20 -5.68 13.69 27.21
CA ALA A 20 -7.03 13.41 27.71
C ALA A 20 -7.76 12.43 26.77
N ARG A 21 -7.79 12.70 25.46
CA ARG A 21 -8.42 11.82 24.46
C ARG A 21 -7.81 10.42 24.47
N ARG A 22 -6.49 10.30 24.58
CA ARG A 22 -5.80 9.00 24.65
C ARG A 22 -6.18 8.24 25.93
N ALA A 23 -6.27 8.93 27.06
CA ALA A 23 -6.66 8.33 28.33
C ALA A 23 -8.10 7.80 28.28
N ASP A 24 -9.03 8.55 27.67
CA ASP A 24 -10.42 8.12 27.48
C ASP A 24 -10.53 6.88 26.61
N LEU A 25 -9.91 6.86 25.43
CA LEU A 25 -9.91 5.69 24.54
C LEU A 25 -9.27 4.47 25.20
N ARG A 26 -8.18 4.66 25.96
CA ARG A 26 -7.55 3.57 26.71
C ARG A 26 -8.47 3.04 27.81
N ARG A 27 -9.19 3.90 28.51
CA ARG A 27 -10.16 3.51 29.56
C ARG A 27 -11.29 2.67 28.97
N GLU A 28 -11.82 3.07 27.82
CA GLU A 28 -12.84 2.30 27.10
C GLU A 28 -12.32 0.93 26.65
N PHE A 29 -11.13 0.89 26.04
CA PHE A 29 -10.51 -0.35 25.62
C PHE A 29 -10.27 -1.31 26.79
N LEU A 30 -9.71 -0.81 27.90
CA LEU A 30 -9.47 -1.62 29.09
C LEU A 30 -10.79 -2.17 29.65
N LYS A 31 -11.83 -1.34 29.74
CA LYS A 31 -13.16 -1.77 30.21
C LYS A 31 -13.73 -2.92 29.36
N GLN A 32 -13.57 -2.85 28.05
CA GLN A 32 -14.05 -3.90 27.15
C GLN A 32 -13.18 -5.15 27.24
N ARG A 33 -11.86 -5.00 27.28
CA ARG A 33 -10.91 -6.12 27.32
C ARG A 33 -10.97 -6.90 28.63
N THR A 34 -11.13 -6.25 29.77
CA THR A 34 -11.16 -6.92 31.08
C THR A 34 -12.50 -7.54 31.41
N ASN A 35 -13.55 -7.34 30.60
CA ASN A 35 -14.86 -7.94 30.84
C ASN A 35 -14.85 -9.44 30.49
N PRO A 36 -15.00 -10.35 31.48
CA PRO A 36 -14.91 -11.78 31.25
C PRO A 36 -16.09 -12.35 30.45
N TRP A 37 -17.28 -11.76 30.56
CA TRP A 37 -18.49 -12.26 29.90
C TRP A 37 -18.53 -11.88 28.41
N LYS A 38 -17.99 -10.71 28.06
CA LYS A 38 -17.99 -10.22 26.68
C LYS A 38 -17.10 -11.05 25.76
N ASN A 39 -15.94 -11.47 26.25
CA ASN A 39 -14.97 -12.27 25.49
C ASN A 39 -15.31 -13.77 25.45
N ALA A 40 -16.23 -14.23 26.30
CA ALA A 40 -16.61 -15.64 26.39
C ALA A 40 -17.70 -16.05 25.37
N SER A 41 -18.48 -15.10 24.85
CA SER A 41 -19.72 -15.44 24.13
C SER A 41 -19.57 -15.72 22.63
N GLU A 42 -18.65 -15.11 21.87
CA GLU A 42 -18.56 -15.37 20.41
C GLU A 42 -17.35 -14.75 19.69
N ALA A 43 -16.82 -13.61 20.12
CA ALA A 43 -15.67 -12.95 19.48
C ALA A 43 -14.55 -12.73 20.50
N GLY A 44 -13.46 -13.47 20.37
CA GLY A 44 -12.28 -13.37 21.25
C GLY A 44 -11.47 -12.07 21.09
N TYR A 45 -12.01 -11.03 20.44
CA TYR A 45 -11.32 -9.77 20.18
C TYR A 45 -12.22 -8.57 20.48
N VAL A 46 -11.59 -7.46 20.88
CA VAL A 46 -12.26 -6.17 21.08
C VAL A 46 -12.41 -5.49 19.72
N PHE A 47 -13.63 -5.17 19.34
CA PHE A 47 -13.91 -4.44 18.11
C PHE A 47 -13.45 -2.98 18.22
N ASP A 48 -12.64 -2.53 17.27
CA ASP A 48 -12.19 -1.13 17.16
C ASP A 48 -12.83 -0.46 15.95
N GLU A 49 -13.71 0.51 16.20
CA GLU A 49 -14.35 1.31 15.17
C GLU A 49 -13.35 2.10 14.32
N ALA A 50 -12.25 2.58 14.91
CA ALA A 50 -11.24 3.35 14.19
C ALA A 50 -10.52 2.47 13.17
N HIS A 51 -10.23 1.22 13.56
CA HIS A 51 -9.66 0.23 12.65
C HIS A 51 -10.61 -0.12 11.50
N GLN A 52 -11.89 -0.34 11.80
CA GLN A 52 -12.89 -0.62 10.76
C GLN A 52 -13.07 0.58 9.80
N ARG A 53 -13.07 1.81 10.31
CA ARG A 53 -13.10 3.03 9.47
C ARG A 53 -11.87 3.13 8.56
N TYR A 54 -10.70 2.77 9.06
CA TYR A 54 -9.49 2.73 8.24
C TYR A 54 -9.59 1.69 7.12
N ILE A 55 -10.04 0.46 7.43
CA ILE A 55 -10.21 -0.60 6.42
C ILE A 55 -11.26 -0.20 5.39
N SER A 56 -12.42 0.29 5.83
CA SER A 56 -13.48 0.73 4.91
C SER A 56 -12.99 1.82 3.96
N MET A 57 -12.25 2.82 4.45
CA MET A 57 -11.62 3.85 3.61
C MET A 57 -10.59 3.29 2.61
N LYS A 58 -9.94 2.16 2.91
CA LYS A 58 -9.04 1.47 1.96
C LYS A 58 -9.82 0.76 0.85
N VAL A 59 -10.98 0.20 1.18
CA VAL A 59 -11.83 -0.48 0.20
C VAL A 59 -12.53 0.54 -0.71
N THR A 60 -13.00 1.67 -0.16
CA THR A 60 -13.70 2.73 -0.91
C THR A 60 -12.77 3.73 -1.59
N GLN A 61 -11.49 3.40 -1.76
CA GLN A 61 -10.50 4.30 -2.39
C GLN A 61 -10.90 4.73 -3.81
N PHE A 62 -11.56 3.82 -4.54
CA PHE A 62 -12.02 4.11 -5.89
C PHE A 62 -13.15 5.14 -5.92
N ASP A 63 -14.10 5.07 -4.99
CA ASP A 63 -15.22 6.01 -4.89
C ASP A 63 -14.77 7.45 -4.61
N HIS A 64 -13.63 7.60 -3.93
CA HIS A 64 -13.01 8.88 -3.62
C HIS A 64 -11.92 9.30 -4.61
N PHE A 65 -11.66 8.49 -5.65
CA PHE A 65 -10.64 8.81 -6.64
C PHE A 65 -11.04 10.01 -7.48
N LYS A 66 -10.11 10.97 -7.62
CA LYS A 66 -10.29 12.12 -8.50
C LYS A 66 -9.16 12.15 -9.54
N PRO A 67 -9.47 12.13 -10.84
CA PRO A 67 -8.45 12.19 -11.87
C PRO A 67 -7.73 13.55 -11.81
N ASN A 68 -6.42 13.51 -11.62
CA ASN A 68 -5.53 14.68 -11.59
C ASN A 68 -4.34 14.43 -12.52
N ARG A 69 -3.72 15.49 -13.04
CA ARG A 69 -2.50 15.40 -13.85
C ARG A 69 -1.41 14.58 -13.17
N ARG A 70 -1.22 14.77 -11.85
CA ARG A 70 -0.25 14.00 -11.06
C ARG A 70 -0.56 12.50 -11.02
N THR A 71 -1.83 12.13 -10.81
CA THR A 71 -2.25 10.73 -10.74
C THR A 71 -2.20 10.06 -12.11
N SER A 72 -2.55 10.80 -13.17
CA SER A 72 -2.47 10.31 -14.55
C SER A 72 -1.02 10.06 -14.98
N ILE A 73 -0.11 10.98 -14.70
CA ILE A 73 1.33 10.79 -14.98
C ILE A 73 1.85 9.58 -14.22
N PHE A 74 1.51 9.44 -12.94
CA PHE A 74 1.89 8.27 -12.14
C PHE A 74 1.38 6.95 -12.77
N GLY A 75 0.12 6.91 -13.21
CA GLY A 75 -0.45 5.74 -13.88
C GLY A 75 0.25 5.40 -15.19
N VAL A 76 0.54 6.38 -16.03
CA VAL A 76 1.28 6.16 -17.30
C VAL A 76 2.70 5.64 -17.00
N CYS A 77 3.40 6.24 -16.05
CA CYS A 77 4.76 5.84 -15.71
C CYS A 77 4.85 4.45 -15.08
N THR A 78 3.85 4.05 -14.30
CA THR A 78 3.88 2.76 -13.58
C THR A 78 3.29 1.61 -14.40
N VAL A 79 2.37 1.88 -15.33
CA VAL A 79 1.69 0.83 -16.10
C VAL A 79 2.17 0.79 -17.54
N VAL A 80 2.07 1.93 -18.26
CA VAL A 80 2.29 1.96 -19.71
C VAL A 80 3.78 1.82 -20.04
N ILE A 81 4.65 2.54 -19.33
CA ILE A 81 6.09 2.51 -19.60
C ILE A 81 6.67 1.10 -19.41
N PRO A 82 6.45 0.38 -18.29
CA PRO A 82 6.98 -0.97 -18.13
C PRO A 82 6.45 -1.96 -19.17
N MET A 83 5.18 -1.82 -19.57
CA MET A 83 4.60 -2.65 -20.62
C MET A 83 5.31 -2.48 -21.96
N LEU A 84 5.58 -1.22 -22.35
CA LEU A 84 6.31 -0.91 -23.59
C LEU A 84 7.77 -1.35 -23.53
N ILE A 85 8.45 -1.11 -22.40
CA ILE A 85 9.84 -1.56 -22.19
C ILE A 85 9.94 -3.08 -22.32
N TYR A 86 9.05 -3.81 -21.65
CA TYR A 86 9.06 -5.27 -21.70
C TYR A 86 8.81 -5.79 -23.12
N GLY A 87 7.84 -5.21 -23.83
CA GLY A 87 7.59 -5.53 -25.24
C GLY A 87 8.79 -5.27 -26.14
N TYR A 88 9.48 -4.15 -25.93
CA TYR A 88 10.69 -3.81 -26.68
C TYR A 88 11.83 -4.81 -26.42
N ILE A 89 12.08 -5.17 -25.16
CA ILE A 89 13.12 -6.15 -24.78
C ILE A 89 12.85 -7.50 -25.45
N ILE A 90 11.62 -8.00 -25.37
CA ILE A 90 11.25 -9.27 -26.02
C ILE A 90 11.45 -9.20 -27.53
N LYS A 91 10.97 -8.12 -28.16
CA LYS A 91 11.11 -7.97 -29.61
C LYS A 91 12.59 -7.97 -30.03
N THR A 92 13.41 -7.21 -29.32
CA THR A 92 14.84 -7.08 -29.62
C THR A 92 15.56 -8.43 -29.44
N ASP A 93 15.24 -9.18 -28.38
CA ASP A 93 15.78 -10.52 -28.17
C ASP A 93 15.38 -11.49 -29.28
N ARG A 94 14.11 -11.46 -29.70
CA ARG A 94 13.60 -12.27 -30.82
C ARG A 94 14.31 -11.93 -32.13
N ASP A 95 14.37 -10.66 -32.50
CA ASP A 95 14.96 -10.20 -33.75
C ASP A 95 16.46 -10.55 -33.82
N ASN A 96 17.20 -10.32 -32.72
CA ASN A 96 18.61 -10.69 -32.61
C ASN A 96 18.83 -12.20 -32.73
N ARG A 97 17.96 -12.99 -32.12
CA ARG A 97 18.05 -14.44 -32.18
C ARG A 97 17.71 -14.99 -33.56
N GLU A 98 16.69 -14.45 -34.22
CA GLU A 98 16.37 -14.79 -35.61
C GLU A 98 17.52 -14.42 -36.57
N ALA A 99 18.15 -13.27 -36.37
CA ALA A 99 19.33 -12.87 -37.15
C ALA A 99 20.48 -13.87 -37.00
N LYS A 100 20.82 -14.28 -35.76
CA LYS A 100 21.84 -15.32 -35.48
C LYS A 100 21.52 -16.66 -36.13
N ILE A 101 20.24 -17.04 -36.18
CA ILE A 101 19.79 -18.26 -36.85
C ILE A 101 20.00 -18.16 -38.37
N ARG A 102 19.66 -17.03 -38.99
CA ARG A 102 19.81 -16.80 -40.44
C ARG A 102 21.28 -16.71 -40.86
N ASN A 103 22.14 -16.11 -40.04
CA ASN A 103 23.58 -16.04 -40.28
C ASN A 103 24.31 -17.38 -40.07
N GLY A 104 23.65 -18.37 -39.48
CA GLY A 104 24.26 -19.67 -39.17
C GLY A 104 25.16 -19.67 -37.92
N GLU A 105 25.20 -18.58 -37.16
CA GLU A 105 25.97 -18.45 -35.92
C GLU A 105 25.42 -19.35 -34.80
N LEU A 106 24.12 -19.66 -34.84
CA LEU A 106 23.46 -20.48 -33.83
C LEU A 106 23.32 -21.94 -34.28
N LEU A 107 24.02 -22.83 -33.56
CA LEU A 107 23.97 -24.29 -33.77
C LEU A 107 22.54 -24.82 -33.64
N TYR A 108 22.17 -25.79 -34.47
CA TYR A 108 20.81 -26.35 -34.49
C TYR A 108 20.38 -26.95 -33.14
N LYS A 109 21.32 -27.57 -32.41
CA LYS A 109 21.06 -28.16 -31.09
C LYS A 109 20.60 -27.14 -30.04
N ASP A 110 21.05 -25.89 -30.17
CA ASP A 110 20.86 -24.80 -29.19
C ASP A 110 19.61 -23.94 -29.51
N ARG A 111 18.87 -24.27 -30.57
CA ARG A 111 17.58 -23.63 -30.90
C ARG A 111 16.51 -24.11 -29.91
N LEU A 112 15.84 -23.19 -29.21
CA LEU A 112 14.74 -23.56 -28.30
C LEU A 112 13.51 -24.14 -29.02
N PHE A 113 13.25 -23.73 -30.26
CA PHE A 113 12.18 -24.29 -31.10
C PHE A 113 12.80 -24.88 -32.36
N LYS A 114 12.56 -26.18 -32.59
CA LYS A 114 13.21 -26.98 -33.64
C LYS A 114 12.26 -27.44 -34.74
N LEU A 115 10.95 -27.29 -34.53
CA LEU A 115 9.89 -27.90 -35.36
C LEU A 115 8.85 -26.89 -35.85
N CYS A 116 9.24 -25.62 -35.96
CA CYS A 116 8.39 -24.55 -36.49
C CYS A 116 9.00 -24.01 -37.77
#